data_AF-A0A6S7D491-F1
#
_entry.id   AF-A0A6S7D491-F1
#
_cell.length_a   1.000
_cell.length_b   1.000
_cell.length_c   1.000
_cell.angle_alpha   90.00
_cell.angle_beta   90.00
_cell.angle_gamma   90.00
#
_symmetry.space_group_name_H-M   'P 1'
#
loop_
_entity.id
_entity.type
_entity.pdbx_description
1 polymer ?
#
loop_
_entity_poly.entity_id
_entity_poly.type
_entity_poly.pdbx_seq_one_letter_code
_entity_poly.pdbx_strand_id
1 'polypeptide(L)'
;MKLTITAAILLMAALASIAYRLTHRSPDDTGTRLRSDIISGALMYAFFAPAIGGIAVTLVLSILSQDPKNLITMIFGLPWFYLFGAIPALLCGVVAGALRPLRSSWWAMARIALIGAFFGMGFFLPFTSRDAALSDAAFPFFVGGLPGMLSAFLCAYWFYGKPGTPRVKGTTWAQTA
;
A
#
# COMPACT_ATOMS: atom_id res chain seq x y z
N MET A 1 -5.00 -2.61 -23.37
CA MET A 1 -3.65 -1.97 -23.40
C MET A 1 -3.39 -1.02 -22.22
N LYS A 2 -4.28 -0.08 -21.86
CA LYS A 2 -3.99 0.86 -20.75
C LYS A 2 -3.75 0.15 -19.40
N LEU A 3 -4.56 -0.86 -19.06
CA LEU A 3 -4.43 -1.65 -17.82
C LEU A 3 -3.11 -2.43 -17.72
N THR A 4 -2.69 -3.05 -18.82
CA THR A 4 -1.44 -3.84 -18.84
C THR A 4 -0.22 -2.95 -18.70
N ILE A 5 -0.26 -1.73 -19.25
CA ILE A 5 0.82 -0.75 -19.12
C ILE A 5 0.92 -0.24 -17.69
N THR A 6 -0.18 0.17 -17.06
CA THR A 6 -0.13 0.65 -15.67
C THR A 6 0.26 -0.47 -14.71
N ALA A 7 -0.27 -1.69 -14.90
CA ALA A 7 0.14 -2.85 -14.11
C ALA A 7 1.65 -3.14 -14.26
N ALA A 8 2.19 -3.05 -15.48
CA ALA A 8 3.62 -3.22 -15.72
C ALA A 8 4.44 -2.12 -15.02
N ILE A 9 4.02 -0.86 -15.07
CA ILE A 9 4.70 0.25 -14.38
C ILE A 9 4.71 0.04 -12.86
N LEU A 10 3.58 -0.34 -12.27
CA LEU A 10 3.48 -0.59 -10.83
C LEU A 10 4.33 -1.80 -10.41
N LEU A 11 4.34 -2.86 -11.23
CA LEU A 11 5.20 -4.02 -11.01
C LEU A 11 6.69 -3.65 -11.11
N MET A 12 7.07 -2.86 -12.11
CA MET A 12 8.43 -2.35 -12.27
C MET A 12 8.84 -1.47 -11.09
N ALA A 13 7.96 -0.62 -10.57
CA ALA A 13 8.23 0.16 -9.37
C ALA A 13 8.46 -0.72 -8.13
N ALA A 14 7.64 -1.78 -7.97
CA ALA A 14 7.84 -2.76 -6.90
C ALA A 14 9.19 -3.49 -7.04
N LEU A 15 9.52 -3.98 -8.24
CA LEU A 15 10.79 -4.65 -8.53
C LEU A 15 11.99 -3.70 -8.34
N ALA A 16 11.88 -2.45 -8.78
CA ALA A 16 12.91 -1.44 -8.61
C ALA A 16 13.17 -1.15 -7.12
N SER A 17 12.14 -1.14 -6.28
CA SER A 17 12.31 -0.96 -4.83
C SER A 17 13.07 -2.14 -4.19
N ILE A 18 12.84 -3.37 -4.66
CA ILE A 18 13.58 -4.55 -4.23
C ILE A 18 15.03 -4.43 -4.70
N ALA A 19 15.28 -4.12 -5.98
CA ALA A 19 16.62 -3.95 -6.54
C ALA A 19 17.42 -2.85 -5.83
N TYR A 20 16.76 -1.72 -5.51
CA TYR A 20 17.34 -0.63 -4.72
C TYR A 20 17.79 -1.12 -3.34
N ARG A 21 16.94 -1.90 -2.65
CA ARG A 21 17.32 -2.45 -1.33
C ARG A 21 18.44 -3.48 -1.42
N LEU A 22 18.50 -4.26 -2.50
CA LEU A 22 19.57 -5.23 -2.73
C LEU A 22 20.93 -4.56 -2.98
N THR A 23 20.95 -3.40 -3.62
CA THR A 23 22.18 -2.62 -3.89
C THR A 23 22.60 -1.76 -2.71
N HIS A 24 21.66 -1.26 -1.91
CA HIS A 24 21.91 -0.41 -0.74
C HIS A 24 21.64 -1.16 0.58
N ARG A 25 22.13 -2.40 0.70
CA ARG A 25 21.93 -3.20 1.92
C ARG A 25 22.63 -2.57 3.11
N SER A 26 21.93 -2.52 4.24
CA SER A 26 22.53 -2.21 5.52
C SER A 26 23.40 -3.39 5.99
N PRO A 27 24.50 -3.17 6.75
CA PRO A 27 25.31 -4.25 7.33
C PRO A 27 24.51 -5.25 8.17
N ASP A 28 23.38 -4.83 8.75
CA ASP A 28 22.48 -5.65 9.57
C ASP A 28 21.44 -6.45 8.75
N ASP A 29 21.35 -6.26 7.43
CA ASP A 29 20.36 -6.88 6.55
C ASP A 29 20.83 -8.25 6.01
N THR A 30 20.23 -9.34 6.49
CA THR A 30 20.40 -10.67 5.89
C THR A 30 19.34 -10.91 4.80
N GLY A 31 19.68 -11.72 3.79
CA GLY A 31 18.75 -12.05 2.69
C GLY A 31 17.43 -12.68 3.18
N THR A 32 17.50 -13.51 4.22
CA THR A 32 16.31 -14.13 4.86
C THR A 32 15.42 -13.08 5.53
N ARG A 33 16.01 -12.07 6.19
CA ARG A 33 15.24 -10.98 6.83
C ARG A 33 14.56 -10.11 5.78
N LEU A 34 15.25 -9.77 4.69
CA LEU A 34 14.66 -9.01 3.59
C LEU A 34 13.45 -9.73 2.97
N ARG A 35 13.58 -11.04 2.72
CA ARG A 35 12.45 -11.85 2.23
C ARG A 35 11.28 -11.85 3.20
N SER A 36 11.56 -11.99 4.50
CA SER A 36 10.54 -11.94 5.54
C SER A 36 9.82 -10.59 5.59
N ASP A 37 10.52 -9.46 5.47
CA ASP A 37 9.87 -8.14 5.42
C ASP A 37 9.00 -7.95 4.19
N ILE A 38 9.48 -8.39 3.02
CA ILE A 38 8.73 -8.26 1.77
C ILE A 38 7.46 -9.09 1.86
N ILE A 39 7.55 -10.34 2.32
CA ILE A 39 6.39 -11.24 2.43
C ILE A 39 5.41 -10.72 3.49
N SER A 40 5.89 -10.33 4.67
CA SER A 40 5.03 -9.80 5.73
C SER A 40 4.37 -8.48 5.34
N GLY A 41 5.10 -7.57 4.69
CA GLY A 41 4.55 -6.33 4.13
C GLY A 41 3.50 -6.61 3.06
N ALA A 42 3.79 -7.49 2.11
CA ALA A 42 2.86 -7.88 1.05
C ALA A 42 1.56 -8.46 1.62
N LEU A 43 1.65 -9.42 2.54
CA LEU A 43 0.48 -10.04 3.16
C LEU A 43 -0.32 -9.03 3.98
N MET A 44 0.35 -8.27 4.86
CA MET A 44 -0.35 -7.33 5.73
C MET A 44 -1.09 -6.26 4.92
N TYR A 45 -0.49 -5.72 3.86
CA TYR A 45 -1.19 -4.77 2.99
C TYR A 45 -2.32 -5.44 2.21
N ALA A 46 -2.08 -6.61 1.60
CA ALA A 46 -3.11 -7.31 0.83
C ALA A 46 -4.36 -7.64 1.66
N PHE A 47 -4.19 -7.98 2.93
CA PHE A 47 -5.30 -8.29 3.83
C PHE A 47 -5.96 -7.04 4.42
N PHE A 48 -5.23 -6.03 4.86
CA PHE A 48 -5.83 -4.92 5.60
C PHE A 48 -6.11 -3.68 4.76
N ALA A 49 -5.25 -3.36 3.79
CA ALA A 49 -5.37 -2.10 3.06
C ALA A 49 -6.65 -1.98 2.22
N PRO A 50 -7.13 -3.02 1.50
CA PRO A 50 -8.40 -2.94 0.77
C PRO A 50 -9.59 -2.68 1.68
N ALA A 51 -9.65 -3.34 2.84
CA ALA A 51 -10.72 -3.12 3.82
C ALA A 51 -10.68 -1.68 4.37
N ILE A 52 -9.52 -1.20 4.80
CA ILE A 52 -9.35 0.16 5.32
C ILE A 52 -9.71 1.21 4.25
N GLY A 53 -9.20 1.05 3.03
CA GLY A 53 -9.48 1.96 1.92
C GLY A 53 -10.96 1.96 1.54
N GLY A 54 -11.58 0.78 1.43
CA GLY A 54 -13.00 0.62 1.13
C GLY A 54 -13.90 1.31 2.17
N ILE A 55 -13.64 1.06 3.46
CA ILE A 55 -14.35 1.72 4.58
C ILE A 55 -14.24 3.24 4.46
N ALA A 56 -13.02 3.76 4.23
CA ALA A 56 -12.79 5.19 4.11
C ALA A 56 -13.58 5.82 2.95
N VAL A 57 -13.58 5.18 1.77
CA VAL A 57 -14.36 5.65 0.61
C VAL A 57 -15.85 5.65 0.92
N THR A 58 -16.39 4.54 1.42
CA THR A 58 -17.83 4.44 1.71
C THR A 58 -18.28 5.41 2.78
N LEU A 59 -17.44 5.67 3.78
CA LEU A 59 -17.74 6.64 4.83
C LEU A 59 -17.79 8.06 4.27
N VAL A 60 -16.79 8.45 3.47
CA VAL A 60 -16.75 9.76 2.81
C VAL A 60 -17.96 9.93 1.89
N LEU A 61 -18.28 8.92 1.07
CA LEU A 61 -19.44 8.96 0.18
C LEU A 61 -20.75 9.07 0.97
N SER A 62 -20.90 8.34 2.08
CA SER A 62 -22.08 8.42 2.94
C SER A 62 -22.27 9.82 3.52
N ILE A 63 -21.17 10.45 3.95
CA ILE A 63 -21.19 11.83 4.49
C ILE A 63 -21.54 12.83 3.39
N LEU A 64 -20.95 12.70 2.20
CA LEU A 64 -21.19 13.65 1.11
C LEU A 64 -22.59 13.51 0.51
N SER A 65 -23.12 12.28 0.40
CA SER A 65 -24.43 12.03 -0.19
C SER A 65 -25.58 12.07 0.83
N GLN A 66 -25.26 12.13 2.13
CA GLN A 66 -26.24 12.00 3.23
C GLN A 66 -27.14 10.76 3.09
N ASP A 67 -26.60 9.67 2.52
CA ASP A 67 -27.34 8.42 2.30
C ASP A 67 -26.73 7.28 3.12
N PRO A 68 -27.41 6.80 4.18
CA PRO A 68 -26.92 5.71 5.02
C PRO A 68 -26.85 4.38 4.27
N LYS A 69 -27.49 4.23 3.10
CA LYS A 69 -27.34 3.02 2.27
C LYS A 69 -25.91 2.82 1.78
N ASN A 70 -25.12 3.89 1.69
CA ASN A 70 -23.69 3.82 1.37
C ASN A 70 -22.84 3.18 2.49
N LEU A 71 -23.37 3.05 3.72
CA LEU A 71 -22.74 2.25 4.78
C LEU A 71 -23.04 0.75 4.61
N ILE A 72 -24.19 0.41 4.03
CA ILE A 72 -24.54 -0.99 3.74
C ILE A 72 -23.61 -1.54 2.64
N THR A 73 -23.26 -0.72 1.65
CA THR A 73 -22.24 -1.07 0.64
C THR A 73 -20.85 -1.28 1.22
N MET A 74 -20.56 -0.85 2.45
CA MET A 74 -19.31 -1.20 3.14
C MET A 74 -19.23 -2.71 3.44
N ILE A 75 -20.35 -3.32 3.83
CA ILE A 75 -20.43 -4.75 4.17
C ILE A 75 -20.49 -5.58 2.89
N PHE A 76 -21.41 -5.27 1.99
CA PHE A 76 -21.61 -6.04 0.76
C PHE A 76 -20.59 -5.72 -0.33
N GLY A 77 -19.92 -4.57 -0.26
CA GLY A 77 -18.87 -4.15 -1.18
C GLY A 77 -17.48 -4.64 -0.78
N LEU A 78 -17.32 -5.27 0.39
CA LEU A 78 -16.03 -5.80 0.84
C LEU A 78 -15.39 -6.73 -0.21
N PRO A 79 -16.09 -7.69 -0.83
CA PRO A 79 -15.50 -8.50 -1.90
C PRO A 79 -15.00 -7.67 -3.09
N TRP A 80 -15.68 -6.58 -3.44
CA TRP A 80 -15.26 -5.69 -4.51
C TRP A 80 -14.00 -4.90 -4.14
N PHE A 81 -13.90 -4.43 -2.89
CA PHE A 81 -12.67 -3.75 -2.43
C PHE A 81 -11.46 -4.67 -2.53
N TYR A 82 -11.60 -5.96 -2.20
CA TYR A 82 -10.52 -6.92 -2.41
C TYR A 82 -10.26 -7.22 -3.88
N LEU A 83 -11.31 -7.36 -4.70
CA LEU A 83 -11.13 -7.67 -6.12
C LEU A 83 -10.33 -6.58 -6.86
N PHE A 84 -10.62 -5.31 -6.57
CA PHE A 84 -9.94 -4.18 -7.21
C PHE A 84 -8.72 -3.68 -6.42
N GLY A 85 -8.71 -3.83 -5.10
CA GLY A 85 -7.69 -3.25 -4.22
C GLY A 85 -6.56 -4.20 -3.82
N ALA A 86 -6.75 -5.53 -3.88
CA ALA A 86 -5.75 -6.47 -3.34
C ALA A 86 -4.41 -6.42 -4.11
N ILE A 87 -4.45 -6.33 -5.44
CA ILE A 87 -3.23 -6.27 -6.28
C ILE A 87 -2.41 -5.00 -5.99
N PRO A 88 -2.96 -3.76 -6.11
CA PRO A 88 -2.19 -2.56 -5.83
C PRO A 88 -1.75 -2.49 -4.36
N ALA A 89 -2.57 -2.99 -3.42
CA ALA A 89 -2.20 -3.10 -2.01
C ALA A 89 -1.00 -4.04 -1.79
N LEU A 90 -1.02 -5.22 -2.41
CA LEU A 90 0.06 -6.21 -2.32
C LEU A 90 1.37 -5.61 -2.84
N LEU A 91 1.35 -4.95 -4.01
CA LEU A 91 2.54 -4.32 -4.57
C LEU A 91 3.04 -3.17 -3.69
N CYS A 92 2.14 -2.34 -3.15
CA CYS A 92 2.50 -1.31 -2.16
C CYS A 92 3.13 -1.94 -0.90
N GLY A 93 2.62 -3.08 -0.44
CA GLY A 93 3.16 -3.84 0.69
C GLY A 93 4.54 -4.42 0.43
N VAL A 94 4.80 -4.90 -0.80
CA VAL A 94 6.14 -5.31 -1.25
C VAL A 94 7.12 -4.14 -1.16
N VAL A 95 6.72 -2.96 -1.66
CA VAL A 95 7.54 -1.74 -1.57
C VAL A 95 7.74 -1.34 -0.11
N ALA A 96 6.71 -1.38 0.72
CA ALA A 96 6.80 -1.08 2.15
C ALA A 96 7.73 -2.05 2.90
N GLY A 97 7.73 -3.34 2.54
CA GLY A 97 8.67 -4.34 3.05
C GLY A 97 10.11 -4.06 2.61
N ALA A 98 10.32 -3.83 1.32
CA ALA A 98 11.65 -3.56 0.76
C ALA A 98 12.27 -2.26 1.32
N LEU A 99 11.46 -1.21 1.48
CA LEU A 99 11.90 0.09 1.99
C LEU A 99 11.78 0.21 3.52
N ARG A 100 11.53 -0.89 4.23
CA ARG A 100 11.37 -0.86 5.69
C ARG A 100 12.61 -0.25 6.35
N PRO A 101 12.47 0.87 7.08
CA PRO A 101 13.61 1.56 7.66
C PRO A 101 14.15 0.80 8.88
N LEU A 102 15.43 1.00 9.20
CA LEU A 102 16.06 0.48 10.43
C LEU A 102 15.47 1.12 11.68
N ARG A 103 15.07 2.40 11.58
CA ARG A 103 14.37 3.14 12.63
C ARG A 103 13.13 3.76 12.02
N SER A 104 11.98 3.49 12.63
CA SER A 104 10.72 4.06 12.17
C SER A 104 10.78 5.59 12.21
N SER A 105 10.24 6.25 11.20
CA SER A 105 10.16 7.71 11.14
C SER A 105 8.87 8.14 10.44
N TRP A 106 8.36 9.31 10.82
CA TRP A 106 7.22 9.93 10.15
C TRP A 106 7.47 10.11 8.65
N TRP A 107 8.71 10.44 8.27
CA TRP A 107 9.10 10.56 6.86
C TRP A 107 8.99 9.24 6.10
N ALA A 108 9.38 8.11 6.71
CA ALA A 108 9.23 6.81 6.08
C ALA A 108 7.74 6.47 5.89
N MET A 109 6.90 6.75 6.89
CA MET A 109 5.44 6.53 6.78
C MET A 109 4.81 7.42 5.70
N ALA A 110 5.18 8.70 5.65
CA ALA A 110 4.69 9.64 4.63
C ALA A 110 5.08 9.20 3.21
N ARG A 111 6.31 8.70 3.02
CA ARG A 111 6.75 8.14 1.73
C ARG A 111 5.89 6.95 1.31
N ILE A 112 5.61 6.03 2.22
CA ILE A 112 4.75 4.88 1.92
C ILE A 112 3.30 5.31 1.66
N ALA A 113 2.81 6.34 2.36
CA ALA A 113 1.49 6.93 2.07
C ALA A 113 1.43 7.47 0.63
N LEU A 114 2.44 8.22 0.20
CA LEU A 114 2.52 8.72 -1.19
C LEU A 114 2.61 7.58 -2.21
N ILE A 115 3.35 6.51 -1.90
CA ILE A 115 3.41 5.30 -2.73
C ILE A 115 2.02 4.64 -2.79
N GLY A 116 1.31 4.51 -1.67
CA GLY A 116 -0.06 4.02 -1.65
C GLY A 116 -1.01 4.84 -2.52
N ALA A 117 -0.85 6.17 -2.50
CA ALA A 117 -1.59 7.08 -3.37
C ALA A 117 -1.31 6.79 -4.85
N PHE A 118 -0.04 6.65 -5.21
CA PHE A 118 0.39 6.39 -6.58
C PHE A 118 -0.08 5.02 -7.09
N PHE A 119 0.03 3.97 -6.26
CA PHE A 119 -0.40 2.63 -6.61
C PHE A 119 -1.92 2.53 -6.72
N GLY A 120 -2.65 3.15 -5.79
CA GLY A 120 -4.12 3.22 -5.85
C GLY A 120 -4.61 3.99 -7.07
N MET A 121 -4.12 5.21 -7.28
CA MET A 121 -4.49 6.05 -8.42
C MET A 121 -4.09 5.39 -9.76
N GLY A 122 -2.86 4.87 -9.85
CA GLY A 122 -2.33 4.24 -11.06
C GLY A 122 -3.10 2.98 -11.47
N PHE A 123 -3.68 2.25 -10.50
CA PHE A 123 -4.53 1.11 -10.78
C PHE A 123 -5.90 1.51 -11.34
N PHE A 124 -6.47 2.64 -10.89
CA PHE A 124 -7.75 3.15 -11.36
C PHE A 124 -7.65 3.99 -12.65
N LEU A 125 -6.47 4.50 -12.99
CA LEU A 125 -6.23 5.31 -14.19
C LEU A 125 -6.70 4.68 -15.53
N PRO A 126 -6.57 3.36 -15.76
CA PRO A 126 -7.06 2.71 -16.98
C PRO A 126 -8.58 2.66 -17.11
N PHE A 127 -9.30 2.88 -16.00
CA PHE A 127 -10.76 2.83 -15.94
C PHE A 127 -11.41 4.19 -16.19
N THR A 128 -10.63 5.25 -16.43
CA THR A 128 -11.14 6.60 -16.79
C THR A 128 -11.32 6.77 -18.30
N SER A 129 -12.00 7.85 -18.70
CA SER A 129 -12.33 8.21 -20.09
C SER A 129 -11.11 8.32 -21.02
N ARG A 130 -11.39 8.24 -22.34
CA ARG A 130 -10.36 8.12 -23.38
C ARG A 130 -9.42 9.33 -23.49
N ASP A 131 -9.88 10.51 -23.07
CA ASP A 131 -9.30 11.79 -23.49
C ASP A 131 -8.13 12.28 -22.62
N ALA A 132 -7.78 11.55 -21.55
CA ALA A 132 -6.60 11.82 -20.71
C ALA A 132 -6.49 13.28 -20.21
N ALA A 133 -7.63 13.97 -20.07
CA ALA A 133 -7.67 15.31 -19.53
C ALA A 133 -7.28 15.27 -18.04
N LEU A 134 -6.58 16.31 -17.56
CA LEU A 134 -6.23 16.44 -16.14
C LEU A 134 -7.46 16.44 -15.22
N SER A 135 -8.62 16.87 -15.73
CA SER A 135 -9.92 16.77 -15.05
C SER A 135 -10.33 15.32 -14.77
N ASP A 136 -9.92 14.38 -15.62
CA ASP A 136 -10.29 12.96 -15.51
C ASP A 136 -9.43 12.21 -14.49
N ALA A 137 -8.38 12.87 -13.97
CA ALA A 137 -7.54 12.35 -12.89
C ALA A 137 -8.19 12.49 -11.50
N ALA A 138 -9.26 13.29 -11.37
CA ALA A 138 -9.97 13.46 -10.11
C ALA A 138 -10.59 12.13 -9.63
N PHE A 139 -11.28 11.42 -10.51
CA PHE A 139 -11.90 10.13 -10.18
C PHE A 139 -10.90 9.09 -9.62
N PRO A 140 -9.82 8.72 -10.33
CA PRO A 140 -8.86 7.73 -9.83
C PRO A 140 -8.12 8.23 -8.59
N PHE A 141 -7.94 9.54 -8.42
CA PHE A 141 -7.37 10.11 -7.20
C PHE A 141 -8.31 9.96 -6.00
N PHE A 142 -9.60 10.28 -6.13
CA PHE A 142 -10.56 10.17 -5.02
C PHE A 142 -10.92 8.73 -4.67
N VAL A 143 -11.04 7.85 -5.68
CA VAL A 143 -11.47 6.45 -5.49
C VAL A 143 -10.30 5.52 -5.20
N GLY A 144 -9.12 5.80 -5.77
CA GLY A 144 -7.92 4.97 -5.60
C GLY A 144 -6.82 5.65 -4.78
N GLY A 145 -6.48 6.89 -5.12
CA GLY A 145 -5.36 7.63 -4.53
C GLY A 145 -5.50 7.94 -3.05
N LEU A 146 -6.50 8.73 -2.65
CA LEU A 146 -6.72 9.10 -1.24
C LEU A 146 -6.92 7.88 -0.31
N PRO A 147 -7.75 6.88 -0.68
CA PRO A 147 -7.93 5.69 0.14
C PRO A 147 -6.66 4.83 0.18
N GLY A 148 -5.95 4.73 -0.94
CA GLY A 148 -4.64 4.09 -1.04
C GLY A 148 -3.61 4.76 -0.13
N MET A 149 -3.59 6.08 -0.07
CA MET A 149 -2.72 6.86 0.81
C MET A 149 -3.01 6.60 2.28
N LEU A 150 -4.28 6.69 2.68
CA LEU A 150 -4.71 6.48 4.06
C LEU A 150 -4.43 5.05 4.52
N SER A 151 -4.83 4.06 3.71
CA SER A 151 -4.62 2.65 4.01
C SER A 151 -3.13 2.33 4.10
N ALA A 152 -2.31 2.81 3.16
CA ALA A 152 -0.87 2.62 3.18
C ALA A 152 -0.18 3.28 4.37
N PHE A 153 -0.65 4.47 4.79
CA PHE A 153 -0.15 5.14 5.98
C PHE A 153 -0.45 4.33 7.26
N LEU A 154 -1.70 3.88 7.43
CA LEU A 154 -2.11 3.11 8.61
C LEU A 154 -1.42 1.76 8.67
N CYS A 155 -1.32 1.08 7.52
CA CYS A 155 -0.55 -0.15 7.39
C CYS A 155 0.94 0.09 7.69
N ALA A 156 1.56 1.17 7.21
CA ALA A 156 2.95 1.49 7.50
C ALA A 156 3.16 1.80 8.99
N TYR A 157 2.22 2.51 9.60
CA TYR A 157 2.26 2.82 11.03
C TYR A 157 2.22 1.53 11.87
N TRP A 158 1.36 0.59 11.51
CA TRP A 158 1.30 -0.71 12.18
C TRP A 158 2.57 -1.55 11.93
N PHE A 159 3.04 -1.60 10.69
CA PHE A 159 4.16 -2.46 10.29
C PHE A 159 5.54 -1.96 10.73
N TYR A 160 5.77 -0.66 10.64
CA TYR A 160 7.03 -0.02 11.05
C TYR A 160 7.04 0.26 12.55
N GLY A 161 5.86 0.35 13.18
CA GLY A 161 5.72 0.71 14.58
C GLY A 161 5.91 2.20 14.82
N LYS A 162 5.86 2.60 16.10
CA LYS A 162 5.93 4.02 16.50
C LYS A 162 7.21 4.69 15.96
N PRO A 163 7.12 5.96 15.53
CA PRO A 163 8.29 6.73 15.11
C PRO A 163 9.36 6.72 16.20
N GLY A 164 10.62 6.52 15.81
CA GLY A 164 11.75 6.41 16.72
C GLY A 164 11.98 5.00 17.25
N THR A 165 11.03 4.07 17.11
CA THR A 165 11.22 2.66 17.48
C THR A 165 12.25 2.01 16.55
N PRO A 166 13.34 1.43 17.09
CA PRO A 166 14.26 0.66 16.28
C PRO A 166 13.56 -0.61 15.81
N ARG A 167 13.87 -1.01 14.59
CA ARG A 167 13.42 -2.29 14.06
C ARG A 167 14.02 -3.40 14.91
N VAL A 168 13.19 -4.31 15.42
CA VAL A 168 13.62 -5.41 16.28
C VAL A 168 14.67 -6.23 15.52
N LYS A 169 15.90 -6.28 16.03
CA LYS A 169 16.92 -7.21 15.54
C LYS A 169 16.38 -8.61 15.80
N GLY A 170 16.08 -9.36 14.74
CA GLY A 170 15.52 -10.70 14.86
C GLY A 170 16.38 -11.51 15.82
N THR A 171 15.74 -11.97 16.89
CA THR A 171 16.35 -12.79 17.94
C THR A 171 17.15 -13.91 17.28
N THR A 172 18.42 -13.98 17.65
CA THR A 172 19.25 -15.16 17.46
C THR A 172 18.57 -16.28 18.26
N TRP A 173 17.70 -17.07 17.63
CA TRP A 173 17.21 -18.34 18.18
C TRP A 173 18.32 -19.41 18.09
N ALA A 174 19.55 -19.03 18.44
CA ALA A 174 20.70 -19.90 18.49
C ALA A 174 21.58 -19.41 19.64
N GLN A 175 21.18 -19.76 20.88
CA GLN A 175 22.04 -19.91 22.06
C GLN A 175 21.17 -20.09 23.31
N THR A 176 20.53 -21.24 23.43
CA THR A 176 20.47 -21.97 24.70
C THR A 176 20.49 -23.43 24.32
N ALA A 177 21.68 -24.02 24.49
CA ALA A 177 21.94 -25.45 24.46
C ALA A 177 21.15 -26.17 25.56
#